data_AF-A0A538IC00-F1
#
_entry.id   AF-A0A538IC00-F1
#
_cell.length_a   1.000
_cell.length_b   1.000
_cell.length_c   1.000
_cell.angle_alpha   90.00
_cell.angle_beta   90.00
_cell.angle_gamma   90.00
#
_symmetry.space_group_name_H-M   'P 1'
#
loop_
_entity.id
_entity.type
_entity.pdbx_description
1 polymer ?
#
loop_
_entity_poly.entity_id
_entity_poly.type
_entity_poly.pdbx_seq_one_letter_code
_entity_poly.pdbx_strand_id
1 'polypeptide(L)' 'MAQDTPPIGPDETAYRLDLTPAQLKVVHSALRAFLDDFGHDQPEVHRVVHELLDKLPDEHSIRAIDLTRGA' A
#
# COMPACT_ATOMS: atom_id res chain seq x y z
N MET A 1 -9.42 -12.16 -35.56
CA MET A 1 -9.30 -12.46 -34.12
C MET A 1 -8.78 -11.18 -33.49
N ALA A 2 -9.62 -10.43 -32.76
CA ALA A 2 -9.17 -9.22 -32.10
C ALA A 2 -8.23 -9.63 -30.96
N GLN A 3 -7.01 -9.10 -30.94
CA GLN A 3 -6.08 -9.34 -29.85
C GLN A 3 -6.57 -8.52 -28.66
N ASP A 4 -7.10 -9.19 -27.63
CA ASP A 4 -7.30 -8.63 -26.29
C ASP A 4 -5.91 -8.33 -25.70
N THR A 5 -5.30 -7.23 -26.15
CA THR A 5 -4.11 -6.70 -25.53
C THR A 5 -4.57 -6.07 -24.22
N PRO A 6 -4.12 -6.54 -23.05
CA PRO A 6 -4.45 -5.88 -21.80
C PRO A 6 -4.04 -4.40 -21.92
N PRO A 7 -4.88 -3.46 -21.43
CA PRO A 7 -4.71 -2.02 -21.69
C PRO A 7 -3.44 -1.41 -21.07
N ILE A 8 -2.64 -2.21 -20.35
CA ILE A 8 -1.47 -1.80 -19.58
C ILE A 8 -0.40 -2.91 -19.74
N GLY A 9 0.83 -2.54 -20.07
CA GLY A 9 1.96 -3.48 -20.16
C GLY A 9 2.39 -4.04 -18.79
N PRO A 10 3.12 -5.17 -18.74
CA PRO A 10 3.51 -5.83 -17.48
C PRO A 10 4.31 -4.95 -16.51
N ASP A 11 5.02 -3.94 -17.04
CA ASP A 11 5.84 -2.99 -16.27
C ASP A 11 5.23 -1.58 -16.21
N GLU A 12 4.00 -1.42 -16.70
CA GLU A 12 3.35 -0.11 -16.78
C GLU A 12 2.48 0.10 -15.53
N THR A 13 2.64 1.27 -14.90
CA THR A 13 1.85 1.64 -13.72
C THR A 13 0.40 1.90 -14.14
N ALA A 14 -0.49 0.94 -13.85
CA ALA A 14 -1.92 1.04 -14.13
C ALA A 14 -2.57 2.28 -13.51
N TYR A 15 -2.14 2.65 -12.31
CA TYR A 15 -2.69 3.75 -11.54
C TYR A 15 -1.67 4.29 -10.53
N ARG A 16 -1.57 5.62 -10.42
CA ARG A 16 -0.83 6.30 -9.37
C ARG A 16 -1.80 6.93 -8.39
N LEU A 17 -1.66 6.57 -7.11
CA LEU A 17 -2.42 7.17 -6.02
C LEU A 17 -1.54 8.19 -5.29
N ASP A 18 -1.92 9.45 -5.34
CA ASP A 18 -1.28 10.49 -4.54
C ASP A 18 -1.91 10.52 -3.14
N LEU A 19 -1.07 10.37 -2.12
CA LEU A 19 -1.48 10.38 -0.72
C LEU A 19 -0.94 11.63 -0.03
N THR A 20 -1.81 12.32 0.72
CA THR A 20 -1.32 13.32 1.68
C THR A 20 -0.52 12.63 2.78
N PRO A 21 0.36 13.33 3.51
CA PRO A 21 1.07 12.74 4.64
C PRO A 21 0.13 12.07 5.65
N ALA A 22 -1.01 12.69 5.96
CA ALA A 22 -2.00 12.14 6.88
C ALA A 22 -2.59 10.81 6.35
N GLN A 23 -2.99 10.77 5.07
CA GLN A 23 -3.51 9.56 4.44
C GLN A 23 -2.44 8.46 4.39
N LEU A 24 -1.18 8.81 4.12
CA LEU A 24 -0.06 7.88 4.09
C LEU A 24 0.13 7.19 5.45
N LYS A 25 0.08 7.96 6.55
CA LYS A 25 0.15 7.40 7.90
C LYS A 25 -1.02 6.47 8.21
N VAL A 26 -2.23 6.83 7.79
CA VAL A 26 -3.42 5.98 7.94
C VAL A 26 -3.26 4.67 7.18
N VAL A 27 -2.87 4.72 5.90
CA VAL A 27 -2.68 3.53 5.05
C VAL A 27 -1.62 2.61 5.64
N HIS A 28 -0.44 3.14 6.01
CA HIS A 28 0.62 2.34 6.62
C HIS A 28 0.14 1.65 7.90
N SER A 29 -0.55 2.40 8.78
CA SER A 29 -1.04 1.86 10.06
C SER A 29 -2.09 0.77 9.85
N ALA A 30 -3.00 0.96 8.90
CA ALA A 30 -4.03 -0.01 8.55
C ALA A 30 -3.43 -1.30 7.97
N LEU A 31 -2.46 -1.20 7.06
CA LEU A 31 -1.77 -2.38 6.49
C LEU A 31 -1.02 -3.17 7.57
N ARG A 32 -0.41 -2.48 8.55
CA ARG A 32 0.28 -3.16 9.64
C ARG A 32 -0.69 -3.86 10.59
N ALA A 33 -1.76 -3.17 11.00
CA ALA A 33 -2.82 -3.77 11.80
C ALA A 33 -3.47 -4.97 11.08
N PHE A 34 -3.63 -4.88 9.76
CA PHE A 34 -4.16 -5.96 8.94
C PHE A 34 -3.24 -7.20 8.93
N LEU A 35 -1.92 -7.02 8.86
CA LEU A 35 -0.96 -8.13 9.00
C LEU A 35 -0.98 -8.75 10.40
N ASP A 36 -1.12 -7.93 11.44
CA ASP A 36 -1.10 -8.39 12.83
C ASP A 36 -2.37 -9.21 13.19
N ASP A 37 -3.50 -8.93 12.53
CA ASP A 37 -4.79 -9.59 12.78
C ASP A 37 -5.00 -10.86 11.93
N PHE A 38 -4.30 -11.00 10.79
CA PHE A 38 -4.42 -12.18 9.94
C PHE A 38 -3.61 -13.37 10.48
N GLY A 39 -4.34 -14.43 10.88
CA GLY A 39 -3.78 -15.76 11.11
C GLY A 39 -3.20 -16.35 9.83
N HIS A 40 -2.18 -17.21 9.97
CA HIS A 40 -1.26 -17.76 8.96
C HIS A 40 -1.84 -18.38 7.65
N ASP A 41 -3.14 -18.31 7.41
CA ASP A 41 -3.85 -19.06 6.35
C ASP A 41 -3.86 -18.37 4.97
N GLN A 42 -3.29 -17.17 4.81
CA GLN A 42 -3.32 -16.44 3.52
C GLN A 42 -1.94 -15.87 3.09
N PRO A 43 -0.99 -16.74 2.69
CA PRO A 43 0.37 -16.32 2.33
C PRO A 43 0.42 -15.34 1.15
N GLU A 44 -0.47 -15.48 0.17
CA GLU A 44 -0.54 -14.55 -0.97
C GLU A 44 -0.95 -13.14 -0.56
N VAL A 45 -1.89 -13.02 0.39
CA VAL A 45 -2.32 -11.72 0.90
C VAL A 45 -1.19 -11.07 1.68
N HIS A 46 -0.48 -11.82 2.52
CA HIS A 46 0.70 -11.32 3.22
C HIS A 46 1.75 -10.80 2.24
N ARG A 47 2.02 -11.56 1.16
CA ARG A 47 2.96 -11.15 0.12
C ARG A 47 2.56 -9.81 -0.49
N VAL A 48 1.29 -9.66 -0.90
CA VAL A 48 0.80 -8.40 -1.48
C VAL A 48 0.89 -7.24 -0.48
N VAL A 49 0.54 -7.46 0.79
CA VAL A 49 0.64 -6.40 1.81
C VAL A 49 2.09 -5.99 2.07
N HIS A 50 3.03 -6.95 2.08
CA HIS A 50 4.46 -6.64 2.15
C HIS A 50 4.94 -5.85 0.93
N GLU A 51 4.55 -6.25 -0.29
CA GLU A 51 4.86 -5.51 -1.51
C GLU A 51 4.29 -4.08 -1.52
N LEU A 52 3.14 -3.86 -0.86
CA LEU A 52 2.58 -2.52 -0.67
C LEU A 52 3.37 -1.72 0.36
N LEU A 53 3.73 -2.31 1.50
CA LEU A 53 4.53 -1.66 2.53
C LEU A 53 5.92 -1.25 2.00
N ASP A 54 6.53 -2.06 1.14
CA ASP A 54 7.82 -1.75 0.50
C ASP A 54 7.76 -0.53 -0.44
N LYS A 55 6.57 -0.13 -0.89
CA LYS A 55 6.36 1.10 -1.68
C LYS A 55 6.19 2.34 -0.82
N LEU A 56 6.00 2.19 0.49
CA LEU A 56 5.79 3.30 1.42
C LEU A 56 7.13 3.74 2.05
N PRO A 57 7.21 4.97 2.57
CA PRO A 57 8.33 5.38 3.41
C PRO A 57 8.50 4.50 4.65
N ASP A 58 9.71 4.51 5.20
CA ASP A 58 10.06 3.72 6.37
C ASP A 58 9.22 4.11 7.61
N GLU A 59 9.19 3.20 8.58
CA GLU A 59 8.38 3.34 9.78
C GLU A 59 8.69 4.62 10.58
N HIS A 60 9.95 5.05 10.64
CA HIS A 60 10.32 6.26 11.37
C HIS A 60 9.74 7.50 10.69
N SER A 61 9.86 7.58 9.36
CA SER A 61 9.26 8.65 8.55
C SER A 61 7.74 8.72 8.73
N ILE A 62 7.06 7.57 8.71
CA ILE A 62 5.60 7.49 8.91
C ILE A 62 5.19 7.92 10.33
N ARG A 63 5.90 7.45 11.36
CA ARG A 63 5.59 7.77 12.76
C ARG A 63 5.69 9.26 13.05
N ALA A 64 6.64 9.96 12.42
CA ALA A 64 6.85 11.39 12.56
C ALA A 64 5.71 12.26 12.00
N ILE A 65 4.83 11.72 11.16
CA ILE A 65 3.70 12.47 10.60
C ILE A 65 2.68 12.80 11.70
N ASP A 66 2.36 14.08 11.86
CA ASP A 66 1.35 14.56 12.80
C ASP A 66 -0.03 14.62 12.12
N LEU A 67 -0.98 13.81 12.60
CA LEU A 67 -2.35 13.77 12.08
C LEU A 67 -3.19 14.98 12.53
N THR A 68 -2.82 15.64 13.62
CA THR A 68 -3.56 16.79 14.16
C THR A 68 -3.33 18.08 13.36
N ARG A 69 -2.27 18.10 12.54
CA ARG A 69 -1.94 19.22 11.64
C ARG A 69 -2.67 19.19 10.30
N GLY A 70 -3.41 18.13 9.99
CA GLY A 70 -4.08 17.94 8.70
C GLY A 70 -5.61 17.92 8.75
N ALA A 71 -6.22 18.29 9.88
CA ALA A 71 -7.66 18.34 10.11
C ALA A 71 -8.20 19.78 10.09
#